data_AF-A0A8H2X5Q3-F1
#
_entry.id   AF-A0A8H2X5Q3-F1
#
_cell.length_a   1.000
_cell.length_b   1.000
_cell.length_c   1.000
_cell.angle_alpha   90.00
_cell.angle_beta   90.00
_cell.angle_gamma   90.00
#
_symmetry.space_group_name_H-M   'P 1'
#
loop_
_entity.id
_entity.type
_entity.pdbx_description
1 polymer ?
#
loop_
_entity_poly.entity_id
_entity_poly.type
_entity_poly.pdbx_seq_one_letter_code
_entity_poly.pdbx_strand_id
1 'polypeptide(L)'
;MRVFAALLLAAPSVFAFDYVVGVGKDETTGQLGMGFDPSSVRPQPGDRIVFEYRAGSHSAVESTFTDPCIPKAGGYNSGVITVADGTPVDVKGLPTTEYIVKDTNPAWFFDQAGGLCTKGAVFSINPELTHDGQNAGQFRANAEASNPSTASVAPASSSAPSTASGVAKETSAASASSPTTTASTSTNSANGMPGFSMGATLAAFGAWLLI
;
A
#
# COMPACT_ATOMS: atom_id res chain seq x y z
N MET A 1 -68.41 12.94 15.88
CA MET A 1 -67.19 13.55 15.30
C MET A 1 -66.01 12.67 15.67
N ARG A 2 -65.54 11.80 14.77
CA ARG A 2 -64.38 10.91 15.03
C ARG A 2 -63.14 11.58 14.46
N VAL A 3 -62.24 12.00 15.35
CA VAL A 3 -60.96 12.59 14.98
C VAL A 3 -60.01 11.44 14.63
N PHE A 4 -59.62 11.34 13.37
CA PHE A 4 -58.54 10.44 12.94
C PHE A 4 -57.21 11.13 13.25
N ALA A 5 -56.48 10.64 14.24
CA ALA A 5 -55.11 11.06 14.50
C ALA A 5 -54.20 10.45 13.43
N ALA A 6 -53.62 11.29 12.56
CA ALA A 6 -52.60 10.87 11.61
C ALA A 6 -51.25 10.75 12.36
N LEU A 7 -50.77 9.52 12.54
CA LEU A 7 -49.42 9.26 13.03
C LEU A 7 -48.43 9.48 11.89
N LEU A 8 -47.75 10.63 11.88
CA LEU A 8 -46.62 10.91 11.00
C LEU A 8 -45.45 9.98 11.37
N LEU A 9 -45.22 8.94 10.57
CA LEU A 9 -44.00 8.14 10.60
C LEU A 9 -42.85 9.01 10.08
N ALA A 10 -42.04 9.57 10.98
CA ALA A 10 -40.76 10.15 10.63
C ALA A 10 -39.83 9.01 10.19
N ALA A 11 -39.53 8.93 8.89
CA ALA A 11 -38.53 8.01 8.38
C ALA A 11 -37.14 8.50 8.83
N PRO A 12 -36.32 7.66 9.48
CA PRO A 12 -34.94 8.04 9.79
C PRO A 12 -34.15 8.15 8.47
N SER A 13 -33.75 9.36 8.12
CA SER A 13 -32.79 9.60 7.04
C SER A 13 -31.41 9.11 7.51
N VAL A 14 -30.94 7.99 6.98
CA VAL A 14 -29.56 7.55 7.18
C VAL A 14 -28.68 8.39 6.25
N PHE A 15 -27.86 9.27 6.83
CA PHE A 15 -26.85 10.02 6.08
C PHE A 15 -25.61 9.13 5.89
N ALA A 16 -25.17 8.97 4.65
CA ALA A 16 -23.88 8.35 4.35
C ALA A 16 -22.75 9.31 4.74
N PHE A 17 -21.80 8.84 5.54
CA PHE A 17 -20.61 9.59 5.94
C PHE A 17 -19.42 9.29 5.02
N ASP A 18 -18.57 10.28 4.79
CA ASP A 18 -17.36 10.15 3.97
C ASP A 18 -16.11 10.04 4.85
N TYR A 19 -15.47 8.88 4.82
CA TYR A 19 -14.16 8.65 5.40
C TYR A 19 -13.08 8.98 4.37
N VAL A 20 -12.44 10.13 4.50
CA VAL A 20 -11.29 10.48 3.66
C VAL A 20 -10.04 9.79 4.17
N VAL A 21 -9.39 9.01 3.31
CA VAL A 21 -8.16 8.26 3.60
C VAL A 21 -7.06 8.75 2.66
N GLY A 22 -6.00 9.31 3.22
CA GLY A 22 -4.83 9.73 2.45
C GLY A 22 -3.96 8.53 2.06
N VAL A 23 -3.81 8.28 0.76
CA VAL A 23 -2.93 7.22 0.23
C VAL A 23 -1.56 7.83 -0.13
N GLY A 24 -0.47 7.21 0.30
CA GLY A 24 0.88 7.79 0.20
C GLY A 24 1.21 8.72 1.38
N LYS A 25 0.55 8.51 2.52
CA LYS A 25 0.85 9.19 3.78
C LYS A 25 1.35 8.18 4.80
N ASP A 26 2.34 8.60 5.59
CA ASP A 26 2.72 7.90 6.81
C ASP A 26 1.75 8.31 7.93
N GLU A 27 1.01 7.36 8.49
CA GLU A 27 0.00 7.62 9.53
C GLU A 27 0.61 8.14 10.85
N THR A 28 1.87 7.82 11.13
CA THR A 28 2.52 8.22 12.39
C THR A 28 2.93 9.69 12.36
N THR A 29 3.44 10.15 11.21
CA THR A 29 3.98 11.49 11.01
C THR A 29 2.99 12.44 10.32
N GLY A 30 1.98 11.90 9.64
CA GLY A 30 1.05 12.63 8.79
C GLY A 30 1.68 13.22 7.53
N GLN A 31 2.95 12.91 7.24
CA GLN A 31 3.71 13.44 6.11
C GLN A 31 3.61 12.53 4.88
N LEU A 32 4.15 13.00 3.75
CA LEU A 32 4.36 12.16 2.57
C LEU A 32 5.17 10.92 2.95
N GLY A 33 4.73 9.76 2.49
CA GLY A 33 5.35 8.50 2.84
C GLY A 33 4.71 7.34 2.10
N MET A 34 4.61 6.20 2.79
CA MET A 34 3.94 5.02 2.29
C MET A 34 2.80 4.64 3.24
N GLY A 35 1.72 4.11 2.69
CA GLY A 35 0.58 3.63 3.46
C GLY A 35 -0.64 4.52 3.35
N PHE A 36 -1.51 4.36 4.35
CA PHE A 36 -2.84 4.93 4.41
C PHE A 36 -2.98 5.68 5.74
N ASP A 37 -3.54 6.88 5.69
CA ASP A 37 -3.80 7.71 6.86
C ASP A 37 -5.26 8.19 6.86
N PRO A 38 -6.12 7.69 7.76
CA PRO A 38 -5.84 6.62 8.73
C PRO A 38 -5.67 5.25 8.06
N SER A 39 -4.95 4.31 8.70
CA SER A 39 -4.75 2.94 8.21
C SER A 39 -5.90 2.00 8.57
N SER A 40 -6.82 2.43 9.43
CA SER A 40 -7.99 1.66 9.82
C SER A 40 -9.19 2.55 10.11
N VAL A 41 -10.37 2.12 9.66
CA VAL A 41 -11.65 2.81 9.91
C VAL A 41 -12.76 1.81 10.27
N ARG A 42 -13.84 2.30 10.89
CA ARG A 42 -15.04 1.49 11.21
C ARG A 42 -16.35 2.14 10.74
N PRO A 43 -16.59 2.20 9.42
CA PRO A 43 -17.80 2.78 8.82
C PRO A 43 -19.04 1.88 8.99
N GLN A 44 -20.21 2.47 8.78
CA GLN A 44 -21.49 1.76 8.64
C GLN A 44 -21.80 1.45 7.16
N PRO A 45 -22.67 0.46 6.88
CA PRO A 45 -23.14 0.20 5.53
C PRO A 45 -23.78 1.46 4.91
N GLY A 46 -23.38 1.79 3.69
CA GLY A 46 -23.79 3.00 2.97
C GLY A 46 -22.81 4.17 3.07
N ASP A 47 -21.87 4.16 4.02
CA ASP A 47 -20.77 5.13 4.07
C ASP A 47 -19.80 4.96 2.89
N ARG A 48 -19.01 6.00 2.62
CA ARG A 48 -18.00 5.99 1.56
C ARG A 48 -16.60 6.08 2.16
N ILE A 49 -15.69 5.30 1.61
CA ILE A 49 -14.25 5.50 1.76
C ILE A 49 -13.76 6.27 0.54
N VAL A 50 -13.26 7.48 0.77
CA VAL A 50 -12.69 8.35 -0.25
C VAL A 50 -11.17 8.26 -0.15
N PHE A 51 -10.55 7.51 -1.05
CA PHE A 51 -9.10 7.41 -1.14
C PHE A 51 -8.56 8.65 -1.87
N GLU A 52 -7.82 9.52 -1.19
CA GLU A 52 -7.20 10.72 -1.75
C GLU A 52 -5.68 10.50 -1.89
N TYR A 53 -5.15 10.57 -3.11
CA TYR A 53 -3.78 10.16 -3.42
C TYR A 53 -2.79 11.32 -3.30
N ARG A 54 -1.74 11.14 -2.50
CA ARG A 54 -0.64 12.10 -2.35
C ARG A 54 0.43 11.90 -3.42
N ALA A 55 1.43 12.79 -3.41
CA ALA A 55 2.60 12.74 -4.30
C ALA A 55 3.22 11.33 -4.33
N GLY A 56 3.55 10.86 -5.53
CA GLY A 56 4.04 9.51 -5.76
C GLY A 56 3.07 8.66 -6.59
N SER A 57 3.37 7.38 -6.72
CA SER A 57 2.52 6.39 -7.39
C SER A 57 1.94 5.45 -6.36
N HIS A 58 0.61 5.44 -6.24
CA HIS A 58 -0.11 4.77 -5.18
C HIS A 58 -1.40 4.12 -5.69
N SER A 59 -1.97 3.22 -4.92
CA SER A 59 -3.21 2.53 -5.25
C SER A 59 -3.96 2.09 -3.99
N ALA A 60 -5.24 1.79 -4.15
CA ALA A 60 -6.07 1.10 -3.18
C ALA A 60 -6.67 -0.13 -3.86
N VAL A 61 -6.18 -1.31 -3.49
CA VAL A 61 -6.62 -2.59 -4.07
C VAL A 61 -7.13 -3.49 -2.96
N GLU A 62 -8.33 -4.02 -3.12
CA GLU A 62 -8.90 -4.97 -2.17
C GLU A 62 -8.16 -6.31 -2.25
N SER A 63 -7.85 -6.86 -1.09
CA SER A 63 -7.20 -8.15 -0.89
C SER A 63 -7.99 -8.99 0.13
N THR A 64 -7.36 -10.05 0.63
CA THR A 64 -7.89 -10.86 1.74
C THR A 64 -6.99 -10.71 2.95
N PHE A 65 -7.52 -11.01 4.13
CA PHE A 65 -6.74 -10.98 5.37
C PHE A 65 -5.49 -11.88 5.32
N THR A 66 -5.61 -13.03 4.65
CA THR A 66 -4.56 -14.05 4.52
C THR A 66 -3.55 -13.72 3.43
N ASP A 67 -3.98 -13.02 2.38
CA ASP A 67 -3.18 -12.71 1.19
C ASP A 67 -3.17 -11.19 0.94
N PRO A 68 -2.60 -10.39 1.87
CA PRO A 68 -2.70 -8.93 1.89
C PRO A 68 -2.16 -8.26 0.63
N CYS A 69 -1.12 -8.82 0.02
CA CYS A 69 -0.42 -8.25 -1.14
C CYS A 69 -0.84 -8.89 -2.47
N ILE A 70 -2.00 -9.54 -2.51
CA ILE A 70 -2.55 -10.17 -3.71
C ILE A 70 -3.95 -9.57 -3.98
N PRO A 71 -4.22 -9.07 -5.20
CA PRO A 71 -5.55 -8.59 -5.54
C PRO A 71 -6.61 -9.67 -5.35
N LYS A 72 -7.68 -9.35 -4.63
CA LYS A 72 -8.85 -10.22 -4.51
C LYS A 72 -9.57 -10.28 -5.85
N ALA A 73 -9.84 -11.48 -6.34
CA ALA A 73 -10.59 -11.66 -7.58
C ALA A 73 -11.99 -11.03 -7.49
N GLY A 74 -12.31 -10.14 -8.45
CA GLY A 74 -13.56 -9.38 -8.44
C GLY A 74 -13.68 -8.34 -7.33
N GLY A 75 -12.60 -8.09 -6.58
CA GLY A 75 -12.51 -7.04 -5.57
C GLY A 75 -12.32 -5.65 -6.17
N TYR A 76 -12.43 -4.64 -5.31
CA TYR A 76 -12.15 -3.26 -5.68
C TYR A 76 -10.68 -3.07 -6.11
N ASN A 77 -10.45 -2.27 -7.15
CA ASN A 77 -9.10 -1.89 -7.57
C ASN A 77 -9.15 -0.49 -8.19
N SER A 78 -8.47 0.48 -7.57
CA SER A 78 -8.40 1.85 -8.08
C SER A 78 -7.55 2.01 -9.35
N GLY A 79 -6.73 1.01 -9.68
CA GLY A 79 -5.54 1.18 -10.51
C GLY A 79 -4.44 1.95 -9.77
N VAL A 80 -3.28 2.07 -10.41
CA VAL A 80 -2.20 2.95 -9.92
C VAL A 80 -2.49 4.37 -10.36
N ILE A 81 -2.51 5.29 -9.40
CA ILE A 81 -2.71 6.71 -9.59
C ILE A 81 -1.39 7.41 -9.24
N THR A 82 -0.91 8.24 -10.15
CA THR A 82 0.34 8.98 -9.99
C THR A 82 0.06 10.46 -9.83
N VAL A 83 0.57 11.03 -8.74
CA VAL A 83 0.60 12.47 -8.48
C VAL A 83 2.04 12.94 -8.56
N ALA A 84 2.28 14.09 -9.20
CA ALA A 84 3.62 14.62 -9.43
C ALA A 84 4.42 14.72 -8.12
N ASP A 85 5.67 14.28 -8.18
CA ASP A 85 6.62 14.42 -7.07
C ASP A 85 6.77 15.90 -6.69
N GLY A 86 6.98 16.16 -5.39
CA GLY A 86 7.08 17.53 -4.86
C GLY A 86 5.75 18.23 -4.62
N THR A 87 4.61 17.60 -4.94
CA THR A 87 3.29 18.08 -4.54
C THR A 87 3.18 18.09 -3.00
N PRO A 88 2.83 19.22 -2.34
CA PRO A 88 2.71 19.29 -0.89
C PRO A 88 1.64 18.34 -0.33
N VAL A 89 1.88 17.80 0.87
CA VAL A 89 1.00 16.80 1.51
C VAL A 89 -0.45 17.28 1.68
N ASP A 90 -0.66 18.54 2.09
CA ASP A 90 -1.98 19.10 2.41
C ASP A 90 -2.60 19.92 1.27
N VAL A 91 -2.12 19.73 0.03
CA VAL A 91 -2.77 20.38 -1.13
C VAL A 91 -4.17 19.81 -1.34
N LYS A 92 -5.10 20.68 -1.72
CA LYS A 92 -6.51 20.30 -1.98
C LYS A 92 -6.71 19.89 -3.43
N GLY A 93 -7.75 19.10 -3.68
CA GLY A 93 -8.18 18.72 -5.03
C GLY A 93 -7.26 17.68 -5.67
N LEU A 94 -6.62 16.85 -4.84
CA LEU A 94 -5.88 15.69 -5.31
C LEU A 94 -6.84 14.65 -5.91
N PRO A 95 -6.33 13.76 -6.78
CA PRO A 95 -7.14 12.68 -7.33
C PRO A 95 -7.76 11.85 -6.21
N THR A 96 -9.00 11.43 -6.41
CA THR A 96 -9.71 10.55 -5.49
C THR A 96 -10.32 9.34 -6.19
N THR A 97 -10.49 8.26 -5.44
CA THR A 97 -11.38 7.14 -5.81
C THR A 97 -12.26 6.77 -4.64
N GLU A 98 -13.38 6.10 -4.91
CA GLU A 98 -14.42 5.86 -3.90
C GLU A 98 -14.76 4.37 -3.79
N TYR A 99 -14.84 3.89 -2.55
CA TYR A 99 -15.37 2.58 -2.20
C TYR A 99 -16.61 2.73 -1.31
N ILE A 100 -17.73 2.13 -1.74
CA ILE A 100 -18.98 2.12 -0.96
C ILE A 100 -18.96 0.93 0.00
N VAL A 101 -19.16 1.22 1.28
CA VAL A 101 -19.22 0.20 2.33
C VAL A 101 -20.53 -0.56 2.23
N LYS A 102 -20.46 -1.87 2.00
CA LYS A 102 -21.64 -2.71 1.72
C LYS A 102 -22.27 -3.29 2.98
N ASP A 103 -21.44 -3.65 3.95
CA ASP A 103 -21.83 -4.30 5.19
C ASP A 103 -20.81 -3.99 6.29
N THR A 104 -21.00 -4.57 7.48
CA THR A 104 -20.10 -4.39 8.63
C THR A 104 -18.96 -5.42 8.67
N ASN A 105 -18.79 -6.25 7.63
CA ASN A 105 -17.73 -7.26 7.61
C ASN A 105 -16.36 -6.58 7.38
N PRO A 106 -15.26 -7.18 7.88
CA PRO A 106 -13.94 -6.67 7.61
C PRO A 106 -13.61 -6.67 6.10
N ALA A 107 -13.01 -5.58 5.62
CA ALA A 107 -12.45 -5.50 4.28
C ALA A 107 -11.01 -4.98 4.32
N TRP A 108 -10.20 -5.45 3.38
CA TRP A 108 -8.74 -5.41 3.46
C TRP A 108 -8.19 -4.83 2.17
N PHE A 109 -7.29 -3.87 2.28
CA PHE A 109 -6.74 -3.16 1.13
C PHE A 109 -5.23 -3.03 1.25
N PHE A 110 -4.56 -2.91 0.11
CA PHE A 110 -3.13 -2.64 0.04
C PHE A 110 -2.79 -1.67 -1.08
N ASP A 111 -1.59 -1.08 -0.97
CA ASP A 111 -0.97 -0.37 -2.08
C ASP A 111 -0.08 -1.31 -2.91
N GLN A 112 -0.50 -1.58 -4.15
CA GLN A 112 0.22 -2.43 -5.09
C GLN A 112 1.46 -1.75 -5.69
N ALA A 113 1.58 -0.42 -5.59
CA ALA A 113 2.66 0.30 -6.24
C ALA A 113 4.02 0.01 -5.58
N GLY A 114 5.06 -0.17 -6.39
CA GLY A 114 6.46 -0.18 -5.94
C GLY A 114 6.82 -1.19 -4.84
N GLY A 115 6.01 -2.24 -4.64
CA GLY A 115 6.19 -3.20 -3.54
C GLY A 115 5.98 -2.59 -2.15
N LEU A 116 5.16 -1.55 -2.04
CA LEU A 116 4.88 -0.89 -0.75
C LEU A 116 4.08 -1.79 0.21
N CYS A 117 3.26 -2.72 -0.30
CA CYS A 117 2.50 -3.64 0.55
C CYS A 117 3.38 -4.45 1.50
N THR A 118 4.49 -5.03 1.02
CA THR A 118 5.40 -5.81 1.86
C THR A 118 6.20 -4.96 2.84
N LYS A 119 6.02 -3.63 2.80
CA LYS A 119 6.54 -2.67 3.77
C LYS A 119 5.47 -2.16 4.73
N GLY A 120 4.28 -2.78 4.71
CA GLY A 120 3.17 -2.43 5.60
C GLY A 120 2.19 -1.39 5.06
N ALA A 121 2.23 -1.08 3.76
CA ALA A 121 1.25 -0.18 3.12
C ALA A 121 -0.10 -0.90 2.92
N VAL A 122 -0.84 -1.05 4.02
CA VAL A 122 -2.14 -1.73 4.08
C VAL A 122 -3.19 -0.91 4.83
N PHE A 123 -4.46 -1.15 4.51
CA PHE A 123 -5.61 -0.47 5.08
C PHE A 123 -6.73 -1.45 5.43
N SER A 124 -7.43 -1.18 6.53
CA SER A 124 -8.48 -2.05 7.08
C SER A 124 -9.80 -1.31 7.29
N ILE A 125 -10.89 -1.87 6.79
CA ILE A 125 -12.25 -1.42 7.07
C ILE A 125 -12.88 -2.42 8.04
N ASN A 126 -13.51 -1.93 9.11
CA ASN A 126 -14.20 -2.74 10.11
C ASN A 126 -13.37 -3.92 10.67
N PRO A 127 -12.05 -3.77 10.98
CA PRO A 127 -11.30 -4.88 11.55
C PRO A 127 -11.76 -5.17 12.98
N GLU A 128 -11.62 -6.42 13.37
CA GLU A 128 -11.88 -6.88 14.73
C GLU A 128 -10.92 -6.20 15.72
N LEU A 129 -11.40 -6.02 16.95
CA LEU A 129 -10.64 -5.40 18.04
C LEU A 129 -9.85 -6.41 18.88
N THR A 130 -10.14 -7.69 18.72
CA THR A 130 -9.56 -8.78 19.51
C THR A 130 -8.23 -9.23 18.92
N HIS A 131 -7.28 -9.56 19.81
CA HIS A 131 -5.96 -10.02 19.41
C HIS A 131 -5.99 -11.33 18.61
N ASP A 132 -6.90 -12.24 18.96
CA ASP A 132 -7.06 -13.54 18.28
C ASP A 132 -7.94 -13.45 17.01
N GLY A 133 -8.39 -12.24 16.67
CA GLY A 133 -9.29 -11.97 15.57
C GLY A 133 -8.59 -11.43 14.32
N GLN A 134 -9.37 -11.19 13.27
CA GLN A 134 -8.89 -10.46 12.09
C GLN A 134 -8.75 -8.96 12.41
N ASN A 135 -7.64 -8.59 13.02
CA ASN A 135 -7.34 -7.22 13.42
C ASN A 135 -6.34 -6.53 12.49
N ALA A 136 -6.30 -5.20 12.50
CA ALA A 136 -5.45 -4.40 11.61
C ALA A 136 -3.94 -4.63 11.83
N GLY A 137 -3.52 -4.88 13.07
CA GLY A 137 -2.12 -5.15 13.40
C GLY A 137 -1.64 -6.46 12.78
N GLN A 138 -2.43 -7.52 12.89
CA GLN A 138 -2.14 -8.81 12.29
C GLN A 138 -2.17 -8.74 10.76
N PHE A 139 -3.09 -7.96 10.18
CA PHE A 139 -3.13 -7.75 8.73
C PHE A 139 -1.84 -7.10 8.20
N ARG A 140 -1.33 -6.08 8.90
CA ARG A 140 -0.02 -5.47 8.57
C ARG A 140 1.13 -6.47 8.72
N ALA A 141 1.15 -7.26 9.79
CA ALA A 141 2.17 -8.30 9.98
C ALA A 141 2.14 -9.35 8.86
N ASN A 142 0.95 -9.76 8.40
CA ASN A 142 0.80 -10.66 7.25
C ASN A 142 1.39 -10.04 5.96
N ALA A 143 1.22 -8.73 5.79
CA ALA A 143 1.71 -8.01 4.62
C ALA A 143 3.24 -7.95 4.60
N GLU A 144 3.84 -7.61 5.73
CA GLU A 144 5.30 -7.59 5.90
C GLU A 144 5.94 -8.97 5.73
N ALA A 145 5.19 -10.04 6.06
CA ALA A 145 5.62 -11.42 5.86
C ALA A 145 5.36 -11.96 4.42
N SER A 146 4.67 -11.19 3.56
CA SER A 146 4.31 -11.64 2.22
C SER A 146 5.51 -11.67 1.28
N ASN A 147 5.65 -12.77 0.51
CA ASN A 147 6.71 -12.90 -0.48
C ASN A 147 6.36 -12.14 -1.77
N PRO A 148 7.26 -11.27 -2.29
CA PRO A 148 6.99 -10.43 -3.46
C PRO A 148 6.83 -11.23 -4.77
N SER A 149 7.23 -12.50 -4.81
CA SER A 149 7.16 -13.35 -6.01
C SER A 149 5.74 -13.83 -6.37
N THR A 150 4.77 -13.64 -5.48
CA THR A 150 3.36 -14.07 -5.67
C THR A 150 2.43 -12.95 -6.15
N ALA A 151 2.93 -11.70 -6.19
CA ALA A 151 2.13 -10.50 -6.50
C ALA A 151 2.06 -10.13 -8.00
N SER A 152 2.58 -10.97 -8.90
CA SER A 152 2.61 -10.66 -10.33
C SER A 152 1.36 -11.16 -11.04
N VAL A 153 0.32 -10.33 -11.08
CA VAL A 153 -0.62 -10.32 -12.19
C VAL A 153 -0.39 -9.03 -12.97
N ALA A 154 0.20 -9.19 -14.15
CA ALA A 154 0.48 -8.13 -15.11
C ALA A 154 -0.80 -7.33 -15.45
N PRO A 155 -0.68 -6.03 -15.77
CA PRO A 155 -1.84 -5.26 -16.22
C PRO A 155 -2.34 -5.83 -17.55
N ALA A 156 -3.58 -6.30 -17.56
CA ALA A 156 -4.29 -6.59 -18.80
C ALA A 156 -4.57 -5.27 -19.51
N SER A 157 -3.68 -4.87 -20.43
CA SER A 157 -3.99 -3.83 -21.41
C SER A 157 -5.11 -4.34 -22.31
N SER A 158 -6.32 -3.84 -22.10
CA SER A 158 -7.45 -3.98 -23.01
C SER A 158 -7.17 -3.24 -24.32
N SER A 159 -6.52 -3.92 -25.25
CA SER A 159 -6.47 -3.50 -26.66
C SER A 159 -7.68 -4.10 -27.38
N ALA A 160 -8.44 -3.23 -28.04
CA ALA A 160 -9.63 -3.54 -28.81
C ALA A 160 -9.34 -4.55 -29.95
N PRO A 161 -10.35 -5.33 -30.42
CA PRO A 161 -10.13 -6.33 -31.44
C PRO A 161 -9.98 -5.66 -32.81
N SER A 162 -8.91 -6.00 -33.52
CA SER A 162 -8.82 -5.81 -34.98
C SER A 162 -8.61 -7.17 -35.63
N THR A 163 -9.58 -7.55 -36.45
CA THR A 163 -9.62 -8.72 -37.31
C THR A 163 -8.53 -8.69 -38.38
N ALA A 164 -7.79 -9.79 -38.57
CA ALA A 164 -7.77 -10.62 -39.80
C ALA A 164 -6.46 -11.45 -39.96
N SER A 165 -6.69 -12.77 -40.17
CA SER A 165 -5.94 -13.84 -40.86
C SER A 165 -4.47 -13.69 -41.30
N GLY A 166 -3.68 -14.76 -41.05
CA GLY A 166 -2.73 -15.27 -42.05
C GLY A 166 -1.46 -16.02 -41.58
N VAL A 167 -1.54 -17.36 -41.57
CA VAL A 167 -0.54 -18.39 -41.99
C VAL A 167 0.84 -18.52 -41.29
N ALA A 168 1.19 -19.79 -41.01
CA ALA A 168 2.33 -20.34 -40.26
C ALA A 168 3.71 -20.32 -40.98
N LYS A 169 4.81 -20.42 -40.21
CA LYS A 169 5.76 -21.56 -40.18
C LYS A 169 7.06 -21.28 -39.37
N GLU A 170 7.31 -22.15 -38.39
CA GLU A 170 8.56 -22.74 -37.86
C GLU A 170 9.95 -22.22 -38.33
N THR A 171 10.91 -22.06 -37.40
CA THR A 171 12.20 -22.81 -37.34
C THR A 171 13.04 -22.38 -36.11
N SER A 172 13.40 -23.35 -35.28
CA SER A 172 14.40 -23.27 -34.20
C SER A 172 15.81 -23.50 -34.75
N ALA A 173 16.83 -22.84 -34.20
CA ALA A 173 18.21 -23.33 -34.25
C ALA A 173 19.04 -22.81 -33.06
N ALA A 174 19.81 -23.74 -32.49
CA ALA A 174 20.59 -23.66 -31.26
C ALA A 174 22.05 -23.25 -31.48
N SER A 175 22.78 -22.96 -30.37
CA SER A 175 24.13 -23.47 -30.00
C SER A 175 24.70 -22.58 -28.87
N ALA A 176 25.04 -23.08 -27.67
CA ALA A 176 26.31 -23.72 -27.25
C ALA A 176 27.53 -22.82 -27.55
N SER A 177 28.43 -22.44 -26.62
CA SER A 177 29.20 -23.28 -25.68
C SER A 177 29.92 -22.42 -24.61
N SER A 178 30.17 -23.00 -23.43
CA SER A 178 31.20 -22.60 -22.44
C SER A 178 32.58 -23.20 -22.82
N PRO A 179 33.66 -23.21 -21.99
CA PRO A 179 34.14 -22.28 -20.95
C PRO A 179 35.68 -21.98 -21.05
N THR A 180 36.19 -21.26 -20.04
CA THR A 180 37.45 -21.50 -19.27
C THR A 180 38.76 -20.72 -19.54
N THR A 181 39.33 -20.29 -18.40
CA THR A 181 40.75 -20.03 -18.07
C THR A 181 41.39 -18.79 -18.72
N THR A 182 42.15 -17.93 -18.03
CA THR A 182 43.26 -18.21 -17.12
C THR A 182 43.58 -16.98 -16.26
N ALA A 183 43.92 -17.22 -15.00
CA ALA A 183 44.46 -16.25 -14.05
C ALA A 183 45.88 -15.80 -14.43
N SER A 184 46.28 -14.58 -14.05
CA SER A 184 47.69 -14.27 -13.78
C SER A 184 47.81 -13.13 -12.76
N THR A 185 48.28 -13.53 -11.59
CA THR A 185 48.89 -12.79 -10.49
C THR A 185 50.15 -12.06 -10.94
N SER A 186 50.38 -10.78 -10.56
CA SER A 186 51.67 -10.33 -9.98
C SER A 186 51.61 -8.91 -9.37
N THR A 187 51.73 -8.87 -8.03
CA THR A 187 52.72 -8.13 -7.21
C THR A 187 53.00 -6.62 -7.38
N ASN A 188 52.81 -5.95 -6.23
CA ASN A 188 53.70 -5.00 -5.52
C ASN A 188 54.06 -3.66 -6.18
N SER A 189 53.71 -2.56 -5.49
CA SER A 189 54.69 -1.67 -4.86
C SER A 189 54.06 -0.71 -3.85
N ALA A 190 54.85 -0.42 -2.82
CA ALA A 190 54.57 0.34 -1.61
C ALA A 190 54.55 1.87 -1.81
N ASN A 191 54.02 2.57 -0.81
CA ASN A 191 54.31 3.93 -0.30
C ASN A 191 53.00 4.48 0.30
N GLY A 192 52.85 4.97 1.52
CA GLY A 192 53.70 5.29 2.66
C GLY A 192 52.79 5.90 3.73
N MET A 193 53.03 5.61 5.01
CA MET A 193 52.37 6.26 6.16
C MET A 193 53.02 7.63 6.44
N PRO A 194 52.33 8.61 7.05
CA PRO A 194 52.18 8.60 8.51
C PRO A 194 50.81 9.07 9.02
N GLY A 195 50.51 8.69 10.27
CA GLY A 195 49.21 8.83 10.90
C GLY A 195 48.89 10.21 11.49
N PHE A 196 47.65 10.32 11.94
CA PHE A 196 47.22 11.30 12.92
C PHE A 196 46.38 10.61 14.00
N SER A 197 46.77 10.93 15.23
CA SER A 197 46.19 10.59 16.52
C SER A 197 45.03 11.53 16.86
N MET A 198 44.38 11.26 18.00
CA MET A 198 43.32 12.01 18.71
C MET A 198 41.88 11.58 18.32
N GLY A 199 40.99 11.23 19.23
CA GLY A 199 41.01 11.21 20.69
C GLY A 199 39.57 11.05 21.16
N ALA A 200 39.32 10.11 22.06
CA ALA A 200 38.02 9.86 22.67
C ALA A 200 37.68 10.94 23.71
N THR A 201 36.43 11.42 23.73
CA THR A 201 35.88 12.17 24.87
C THR A 201 34.56 11.56 25.31
N LEU A 202 34.60 10.95 26.50
CA LEU A 202 33.46 10.69 27.36
C LEU A 202 32.93 12.02 27.91
N ALA A 203 31.61 12.20 27.90
CA ALA A 203 30.95 13.18 28.74
C ALA A 203 29.67 12.56 29.31
N ALA A 204 29.74 12.25 30.60
CA ALA A 204 28.61 11.91 31.46
C ALA A 204 28.47 13.01 32.49
N PHE A 205 27.29 13.62 32.63
CA PHE A 205 26.91 14.37 33.83
C PHE A 205 25.40 14.28 34.07
N GLY A 206 25.06 13.56 35.15
CA GLY A 206 24.22 14.03 36.26
C GLY A 206 22.79 14.48 36.00
N ALA A 207 21.82 13.62 36.31
CA ALA A 207 20.47 14.04 36.69
C ALA A 207 20.33 14.00 38.22
N TRP A 208 19.94 15.13 38.81
CA TRP A 208 19.69 15.31 40.24
C TRP A 208 18.17 15.47 40.48
N LEU A 209 17.62 14.51 41.20
CA LEU A 209 16.60 14.53 42.26
C LEU A 209 15.48 15.62 42.32
N LEU A 210 14.24 15.10 42.40
CA LEU A 210 13.03 15.48 43.18
C LEU A 210 12.59 16.96 43.28
N ILE A 211 11.40 17.24 42.74
CA ILE A 211 10.21 17.75 43.47
C ILE A 211 8.99 17.00 42.96
#